data_AF-A0A1I1WBA6-F1
#
_entry.id   AF-A0A1I1WBA6-F1
#
_cell.length_a   1.000
_cell.length_b   1.000
_cell.length_c   1.000
_cell.angle_alpha   90.00
_cell.angle_beta   90.00
_cell.angle_gamma   90.00
#
_symmetry.space_group_name_H-M   'P 1'
#
loop_
_entity.id
_entity.type
_entity.pdbx_description
1 polymer ?
#
loop_
_entity_poly.entity_id
_entity_poly.type
_entity_poly.pdbx_seq_one_letter_code
_entity_poly.pdbx_strand_id
1 'polypeptide(L)'
;MKAIKFLLLLLVFTVLTSCAQMSSSVIAPIGIADNDHEALVNYYENLAKEAKIRLQANKKILEAYEARPYYYGRQGLDLPSHTSANIRAYEKTVRQSLKYADLHRRMALEQKNSQLSQAEASLDSDFTMEKPEHSGNKGL
;
A
#
# COMPACT_ATOMS: atom_id res chain seq x y z
N MET A 1 49.78 -2.93 23.98
CA MET A 1 49.53 -1.81 23.02
C MET A 1 49.04 -2.25 21.64
N LYS A 2 49.47 -3.39 21.07
CA LYS A 2 49.02 -3.85 19.74
C LYS A 2 47.55 -4.30 19.73
N ALA A 3 47.12 -5.07 20.73
CA ALA A 3 45.73 -5.53 20.86
C ALA A 3 44.70 -4.40 21.06
N ILE A 4 45.07 -3.34 21.77
CA ILE A 4 44.21 -2.14 21.96
C ILE A 4 44.04 -1.39 20.63
N LYS A 5 45.09 -1.33 19.80
CA LYS A 5 45.01 -0.72 18.46
C LYS A 5 44.10 -1.55 17.52
N PHE A 6 44.13 -2.88 17.61
CA PHE A 6 43.19 -3.75 16.87
C PHE A 6 41.75 -3.63 17.37
N LEU A 7 41.55 -3.49 18.69
CA LEU A 7 40.23 -3.25 19.29
C LEU A 7 39.65 -1.91 18.84
N LEU A 8 40.46 -0.86 18.79
CA LEU A 8 40.06 0.47 18.29
C LEU A 8 39.79 0.46 16.77
N LEU A 9 40.54 -0.32 15.99
CA LEU A 9 40.31 -0.47 14.54
C LEU A 9 38.98 -1.19 14.24
N LEU A 10 38.61 -2.20 15.04
CA LEU A 10 37.34 -2.92 14.91
C LEU A 10 36.12 -2.04 15.27
N LEU A 11 36.27 -1.13 16.22
CA LEU A 11 35.18 -0.26 16.69
C LEU A 11 34.78 0.81 15.65
N VAL A 12 35.67 1.19 14.73
CA VAL A 12 35.36 2.12 13.63
C VAL A 12 34.63 1.42 12.47
N PHE A 13 34.76 0.10 12.34
CA PHE A 13 34.19 -0.67 11.22
C PHE A 13 32.69 -0.98 11.40
N THR A 14 32.14 -0.87 12.61
CA THR A 14 30.74 -1.21 12.90
C THR A 14 29.75 -0.07 12.64
N VAL A 15 30.22 1.13 12.24
CA VAL A 15 29.36 2.31 12.04
C VAL A 15 28.82 2.40 10.59
N LEU A 16 29.10 1.44 9.71
CA LEU A 16 28.60 1.43 8.32
C LEU A 16 27.28 0.67 8.07
N THR A 17 26.42 0.52 9.09
CA THR A 17 25.08 -0.08 8.93
C THR A 17 23.98 0.98 9.03
N SER A 18 23.81 1.83 8.01
CA SER A 18 22.65 2.73 7.83
C SER A 18 22.80 3.47 6.49
N CYS A 19 21.89 3.48 5.52
CA CYS A 19 20.52 2.99 5.40
C CYS A 19 20.33 2.51 3.95
N ALA A 20 20.22 1.20 3.73
CA ALA A 20 19.73 0.69 2.44
C ALA A 20 18.24 0.39 2.56
N GLN A 21 17.40 1.42 2.62
CA GLN A 21 15.97 1.26 2.35
C GLN A 21 15.58 2.14 1.16
N MET A 22 16.11 1.79 -0.02
CA MET A 22 15.57 2.25 -1.31
C MET A 22 14.48 1.29 -1.79
N SER A 23 13.57 0.91 -0.90
CA SER A 23 12.25 0.48 -1.31
C SER A 23 11.27 1.54 -0.82
N SER A 24 10.99 2.56 -1.65
CA SER A 24 9.75 3.32 -1.51
C SER A 24 8.63 2.31 -1.67
N SER A 25 8.15 1.76 -0.55
CA SER A 25 6.87 1.09 -0.46
C SER A 25 5.84 2.17 -0.23
N VAL A 26 4.70 2.01 -0.86
CA VAL A 26 3.52 2.82 -0.57
C VAL A 26 3.23 2.73 0.94
N ILE A 27 3.07 3.88 1.58
CA ILE A 27 2.90 4.01 3.04
C ILE A 27 1.43 3.72 3.39
N ALA A 28 1.22 2.90 4.41
CA ALA A 28 -0.10 2.63 4.95
C ALA A 28 -0.76 3.93 5.46
N PRO A 29 -2.07 4.13 5.24
CA PRO A 29 -2.75 5.33 5.69
C PRO A 29 -2.80 5.40 7.21
N ILE A 30 -2.58 6.61 7.75
CA ILE A 30 -2.80 6.90 9.17
C ILE A 30 -4.26 7.34 9.32
N GLY A 31 -4.99 6.74 10.26
CA GLY A 31 -6.36 7.15 10.59
C GLY A 31 -7.47 6.47 9.76
N ILE A 32 -7.12 5.50 8.91
CA ILE A 32 -8.09 4.57 8.32
C ILE A 32 -7.96 3.24 9.08
N ALA A 33 -9.07 2.67 9.52
CA ALA A 33 -9.06 1.39 10.20
C ALA A 33 -8.64 0.27 9.24
N ASP A 34 -7.85 -0.69 9.71
CA ASP A 34 -7.31 -1.77 8.86
C ASP A 34 -8.40 -2.67 8.24
N ASN A 35 -9.57 -2.74 8.89
CA ASN A 35 -10.75 -3.46 8.41
C ASN A 35 -11.72 -2.60 7.59
N ASP A 36 -11.46 -1.30 7.43
CA ASP A 36 -12.24 -0.44 6.53
C ASP A 36 -11.68 -0.57 5.11
N HIS A 37 -11.95 -1.71 4.50
CA HIS A 37 -11.40 -2.07 3.19
C HIS A 37 -11.90 -1.14 2.07
N GLU A 38 -13.09 -0.57 2.17
CA GLU A 38 -13.59 0.41 1.20
C GLU A 38 -12.84 1.73 1.28
N ALA A 39 -12.60 2.26 2.50
CA ALA A 39 -11.78 3.46 2.67
C ALA A 39 -10.33 3.23 2.20
N LEU A 40 -9.77 2.05 2.45
CA LEU A 40 -8.42 1.69 1.99
C LEU A 40 -8.32 1.61 0.46
N VAL A 41 -9.34 1.10 -0.23
CA VAL A 41 -9.40 1.17 -1.71
C VAL A 41 -9.31 2.62 -2.18
N ASN A 42 -10.17 3.50 -1.65
CA ASN A 42 -10.20 4.91 -2.03
C ASN A 42 -8.86 5.62 -1.78
N TYR A 43 -8.22 5.34 -0.65
CA TYR A 43 -6.90 5.89 -0.31
C TYR A 43 -5.85 5.51 -1.36
N TYR A 44 -5.70 4.22 -1.65
CA TYR A 44 -4.68 3.77 -2.59
C TYR A 44 -4.97 4.15 -4.04
N GLU A 45 -6.24 4.23 -4.46
CA GLU A 45 -6.60 4.76 -5.78
C GLU A 45 -6.27 6.25 -5.92
N ASN A 46 -6.53 7.04 -4.88
CA ASN A 46 -6.15 8.46 -4.87
C ASN A 46 -4.63 8.63 -4.90
N LEU A 47 -3.89 7.81 -4.14
CA LEU A 47 -2.43 7.82 -4.16
C LEU A 47 -1.88 7.45 -5.55
N ALA A 48 -2.47 6.45 -6.22
CA ALA A 48 -2.12 6.10 -7.60
C ALA A 48 -2.38 7.26 -8.57
N LYS A 49 -3.51 7.95 -8.42
CA LYS A 49 -3.88 9.12 -9.24
C LYS A 49 -2.88 10.26 -9.06
N GLU A 50 -2.51 10.60 -7.82
CA GLU A 50 -1.53 11.63 -7.54
C GLU A 50 -0.15 11.28 -8.12
N ALA A 51 0.30 10.03 -7.91
CA ALA A 51 1.56 9.55 -8.46
C ALA A 51 1.57 9.60 -9.99
N LYS A 52 0.45 9.30 -10.66
CA LYS A 52 0.32 9.40 -12.12
C LYS A 52 0.45 10.84 -12.62
N ILE A 53 -0.12 11.81 -11.91
CA ILE A 53 0.03 13.24 -12.23
C ILE A 53 1.50 13.66 -12.14
N ARG A 54 2.17 13.31 -11.04
CA ARG A 54 3.59 13.62 -10.82
C ARG A 54 4.52 12.91 -11.82
N LEU A 55 4.18 11.68 -12.19
CA LEU A 55 4.87 10.93 -13.24
C LEU A 55 4.81 11.66 -14.57
N GLN A 56 3.62 12.08 -15.00
CA GLN A 56 3.44 12.81 -16.26
C GLN A 56 4.19 14.15 -16.25
N ALA A 57 4.18 14.87 -15.12
CA ALA A 57 4.95 16.10 -14.98
C ALA A 57 6.46 15.86 -15.16
N ASN A 58 7.03 14.84 -14.50
CA ASN A 58 8.46 14.53 -14.65
C ASN A 58 8.82 14.06 -16.07
N LYS A 59 7.94 13.32 -16.75
CA LYS A 59 8.12 12.95 -18.17
C LYS A 59 8.21 14.19 -19.06
N LYS A 60 7.31 15.16 -18.86
CA LYS A 60 7.33 16.44 -19.61
C LYS A 60 8.58 17.27 -19.30
N ILE A 61 9.05 17.31 -18.05
CA ILE A 61 10.28 18.02 -17.69
C ILE A 61 11.49 17.39 -18.37
N LEU A 62 11.60 16.06 -18.35
CA LEU A 62 12.70 15.35 -19.00
C LEU A 62 12.68 15.58 -20.51
N GLU A 63 11.53 15.45 -21.17
CA GLU A 63 11.35 15.74 -22.59
C GLU A 63 11.76 17.18 -22.94
N ALA A 64 11.34 18.16 -22.12
CA ALA A 64 11.69 19.56 -22.32
C ALA A 64 13.19 19.83 -22.14
N TYR A 65 13.86 19.10 -21.25
CA TYR A 65 15.32 19.15 -21.10
C TYR A 65 16.01 18.53 -22.31
N GLU A 66 15.63 17.33 -22.72
CA GLU A 66 16.24 16.61 -23.84
C GLU A 66 16.13 17.37 -25.15
N ALA A 67 15.00 18.05 -25.39
CA ALA A 67 14.81 18.89 -26.56
C ALA A 67 15.74 20.14 -26.57
N ARG A 68 16.10 20.65 -25.39
CA ARG A 68 16.67 21.99 -25.20
C ARG A 68 17.64 22.05 -24.01
N PRO A 69 18.70 21.23 -23.97
CA PRO A 69 19.56 21.11 -22.79
C PRO A 69 20.31 22.42 -22.47
N TYR A 70 20.62 23.22 -23.50
CA TYR A 70 21.33 24.50 -23.37
C TYR A 70 20.55 25.59 -22.60
N TYR A 71 19.22 25.48 -22.47
CA TYR A 71 18.41 26.46 -21.74
C TYR A 71 18.60 26.40 -20.21
N TYR A 72 19.10 25.29 -19.68
CA TYR A 72 19.14 25.05 -18.24
C TYR A 72 20.50 25.40 -17.60
N GLY A 73 21.52 25.67 -18.43
CA GLY A 73 22.86 26.06 -17.97
C GLY A 73 23.48 25.05 -16.99
N ARG A 74 24.38 25.53 -16.12
CA ARG A 74 25.10 24.68 -15.15
C ARG A 74 24.18 24.06 -14.09
N GLN A 75 23.11 24.77 -13.72
CA GLN A 75 22.16 24.29 -12.71
C GLN A 75 21.27 23.15 -13.24
N GLY A 76 21.19 22.95 -14.56
CA GLY A 76 20.40 21.87 -15.16
C GLY A 76 21.11 20.55 -15.35
N LEU A 77 22.39 20.44 -15.00
CA LEU A 77 23.20 19.25 -15.31
C LEU A 77 22.71 17.99 -14.60
N ASP A 78 22.13 18.14 -13.41
CA ASP A 78 21.59 17.05 -12.59
C ASP A 78 20.12 16.75 -12.92
N LEU A 79 19.42 17.66 -13.62
CA LEU A 79 17.99 17.57 -13.92
C LEU A 79 17.59 16.23 -14.57
N PRO A 80 18.33 15.68 -15.56
CA PRO A 80 17.96 14.39 -16.17
C PRO A 80 18.01 13.23 -15.18
N SER A 81 19.02 13.21 -14.31
CA SER A 81 19.19 12.13 -13.34
C SER A 81 18.10 12.17 -12.27
N HIS A 82 17.78 13.36 -11.77
CA HIS A 82 16.70 13.58 -10.81
C HIS A 82 15.32 13.26 -11.39
N THR A 83 15.00 13.78 -12.58
CA THR A 83 13.71 13.53 -13.23
C THR A 83 13.54 12.06 -13.61
N SER A 84 14.60 11.40 -14.09
CA SER A 84 14.59 9.96 -14.36
C SER A 84 14.38 9.13 -13.09
N ALA A 85 15.00 9.52 -11.97
CA ALA A 85 14.78 8.86 -10.68
C ALA A 85 13.33 9.03 -10.19
N ASN A 86 12.79 10.24 -10.32
CA ASN A 86 11.39 10.54 -9.98
C ASN A 86 10.41 9.73 -10.85
N ILE A 87 10.66 9.63 -12.16
CA ILE A 87 9.85 8.80 -13.07
C ILE A 87 9.77 7.36 -12.55
N ARG A 88 10.92 6.74 -12.26
CA ARG A 88 10.96 5.37 -11.73
C ARG A 88 10.22 5.24 -10.39
N ALA A 89 10.37 6.23 -9.51
CA ALA A 89 9.73 6.24 -8.20
C ALA A 89 8.19 6.36 -8.31
N TYR A 90 7.69 7.25 -9.15
CA TYR A 90 6.24 7.42 -9.35
C TYR A 90 5.63 6.24 -10.12
N GLU A 91 6.32 5.65 -11.10
CA GLU A 91 5.86 4.42 -11.74
C GLU A 91 5.72 3.28 -10.74
N LYS A 92 6.69 3.14 -9.83
CA LYS A 92 6.61 2.17 -8.74
C LYS A 92 5.43 2.46 -7.81
N THR A 93 5.23 3.72 -7.43
CA THR A 93 4.12 4.16 -6.56
C THR A 93 2.77 3.87 -7.19
N VAL A 94 2.58 4.14 -8.48
CA VAL A 94 1.35 3.81 -9.22
C VAL A 94 1.10 2.30 -9.17
N ARG A 95 2.09 1.48 -9.55
CA ARG A 95 1.94 0.01 -9.56
C ARG A 95 1.59 -0.56 -8.18
N GLN A 96 2.31 -0.12 -7.15
CA GLN A 96 2.09 -0.61 -5.79
C GLN A 96 0.72 -0.18 -5.26
N SER A 97 0.36 1.10 -5.42
CA SER A 97 -0.91 1.61 -4.90
C SER A 97 -2.09 0.88 -5.55
N LEU A 98 -2.07 0.66 -6.86
CA LEU A 98 -3.11 -0.13 -7.54
C LEU A 98 -3.17 -1.57 -7.03
N LYS A 99 -2.01 -2.21 -6.78
CA LYS A 99 -1.96 -3.56 -6.18
C LYS A 99 -2.60 -3.60 -4.79
N TYR A 100 -2.36 -2.58 -3.95
CA TYR A 100 -2.98 -2.49 -2.62
C TYR A 100 -4.49 -2.20 -2.72
N ALA A 101 -4.91 -1.32 -3.63
CA ALA A 101 -6.34 -1.10 -3.89
C ALA A 101 -7.05 -2.41 -4.30
N ASP A 102 -6.46 -3.18 -5.21
CA ASP A 102 -7.02 -4.48 -5.62
C ASP A 102 -7.04 -5.51 -4.49
N LEU A 103 -6.05 -5.49 -3.60
CA LEU A 103 -6.04 -6.34 -2.42
C LEU A 103 -7.21 -6.00 -1.50
N HIS A 104 -7.39 -4.72 -1.15
CA HIS A 104 -8.48 -4.28 -0.29
C HIS A 104 -9.85 -4.49 -0.94
N ARG A 105 -9.98 -4.34 -2.26
CA ARG A 105 -11.20 -4.68 -3.00
C ARG A 105 -11.60 -6.15 -2.81
N ARG A 106 -10.65 -7.08 -2.82
CA ARG A 106 -10.92 -8.51 -2.56
C ARG A 106 -11.35 -8.73 -1.12
N MET A 107 -10.67 -8.13 -0.16
CA MET A 107 -11.00 -8.27 1.26
C MET A 107 -12.38 -7.68 1.58
N ALA A 108 -12.78 -6.56 0.95
CA ALA A 108 -14.12 -6.02 1.07
C ALA A 108 -15.20 -7.00 0.56
N LEU A 109 -14.95 -7.67 -0.57
CA LEU A 109 -15.86 -8.69 -1.11
C LEU A 109 -15.96 -9.91 -0.18
N GLU A 110 -14.83 -10.40 0.34
CA GLU A 110 -14.79 -11.50 1.30
C GLU A 110 -15.57 -11.16 2.58
N GLN A 111 -15.33 -9.98 3.14
CA GLN A 111 -16.04 -9.50 4.33
C GLN A 111 -17.56 -9.43 4.10
N LYS A 112 -18.00 -8.92 2.94
CA LYS A 112 -19.42 -8.88 2.57
C LYS A 112 -20.01 -10.29 2.46
N ASN A 113 -19.32 -11.22 1.82
CA ASN A 113 -19.78 -12.61 1.67
C ASN A 113 -19.89 -13.33 3.02
N SER A 114 -18.93 -13.13 3.93
CA SER A 114 -18.98 -13.69 5.28
C SER A 114 -20.17 -13.14 6.08
N GLN A 115 -20.48 -11.86 5.96
CA GLN A 115 -21.65 -11.26 6.63
C GLN A 115 -22.98 -11.84 6.09
N LEU A 116 -23.09 -12.03 4.77
CA LEU A 116 -24.28 -12.64 4.17
C LEU A 116 -24.48 -14.09 4.65
N SER A 117 -23.42 -14.89 4.67
CA SER A 117 -23.47 -16.27 5.16
C SER A 117 -23.88 -16.35 6.64
N GLN A 118 -23.43 -15.42 7.48
CA GLN A 118 -23.84 -15.35 8.89
C GLN A 118 -25.31 -14.92 9.04
N ALA A 119 -25.76 -13.97 8.22
CA ALA A 119 -27.15 -13.52 8.22
C ALA A 119 -28.11 -14.67 7.83
N GLU A 120 -27.77 -15.44 6.80
CA GLU A 120 -28.54 -16.62 6.38
C GLU A 120 -28.59 -17.69 7.48
N ALA A 121 -27.47 -17.99 8.13
CA ALA A 121 -27.43 -18.93 9.25
C ALA A 121 -28.26 -18.47 10.46
N SER A 122 -28.29 -17.16 10.74
CA SER A 122 -29.10 -16.60 11.82
C SER A 122 -30.61 -16.65 11.55
N LEU A 123 -31.01 -16.54 10.28
CA LEU A 123 -32.41 -16.63 9.85
C LEU A 123 -32.93 -18.08 9.90
N ASP A 124 -32.11 -19.05 9.53
CA ASP A 124 -32.45 -20.48 9.62
C ASP A 124 -32.63 -20.95 11.08
N SER A 125 -31.82 -20.40 12.00
CA SER A 125 -31.94 -20.66 13.44
C SER A 125 -33.21 -20.06 14.07
N ASP A 126 -33.73 -18.95 13.55
CA ASP A 126 -34.94 -18.29 14.07
C ASP A 126 -36.21 -19.03 13.61
N PHE A 127 -36.23 -19.49 12.35
CA PHE A 127 -37.35 -20.27 11.80
C PHE A 127 -37.49 -21.67 12.46
N THR A 128 -36.41 -22.24 12.99
CA THR A 128 -36.45 -23.53 13.68
C THR A 128 -36.93 -23.44 15.13
N MET A 129 -37.02 -22.25 15.72
CA MET A 129 -37.53 -22.04 17.09
C MET A 129 -39.05 -21.84 17.20
N GLU A 130 -39.76 -21.54 16.10
CA GLU A 130 -41.22 -21.33 16.10
C GLU A 130 -42.07 -22.59 15.85
N LYS A 131 -41.53 -23.81 16.00
CA LYS A 131 -42.37 -25.02 15.98
C LYS A 131 -42.75 -25.43 17.41
N PRO A 132 -43.91 -25.03 17.97
CA PRO A 132 -44.38 -25.61 19.22
C PRO A 132 -44.73 -27.08 18.95
N GLU A 133 -44.01 -27.98 19.61
CA GLU A 133 -44.48 -29.36 19.79
C GLU A 133 -45.75 -29.32 20.63
N HIS A 134 -46.91 -29.32 19.96
CA HIS A 134 -48.18 -29.62 20.59
C HIS A 134 -48.89 -30.74 19.84
N SER A 135 -48.71 -31.97 20.32
CA SER A 135 -49.72 -33.04 20.27
C SER A 135 -49.22 -34.13 21.21
N GLY A 136 -49.60 -34.13 22.48
CA GLY A 136 -50.99 -34.34 22.85
C GLY A 136 -51.13 -35.80 23.29
N ASN A 137 -50.60 -36.10 24.48
CA ASN A 137 -50.90 -37.32 25.20
C ASN A 137 -52.42 -37.41 25.41
N LYS A 138 -53.06 -38.46 24.90
CA LYS A 138 -54.31 -38.97 25.44
C LYS A 138 -54.22 -40.48 25.50
N GLY A 139 -54.01 -40.97 26.72
CA GLY A 139 -54.18 -42.36 27.04
C GLY A 139 -55.61 -42.84 26.80
N LEU A 140 -55.70 -44.12 26.47
CA LEU A 140 -56.70 -45.07 26.92
C LEU A 140 -56.17 -46.48 26.60
#